data_AF-A0A1W9RBC4-F1
#
_entry.id   AF-A0A1W9RBC4-F1
#
_cell.length_a   1.000
_cell.length_b   1.000
_cell.length_c   1.000
_cell.angle_alpha   90.00
_cell.angle_beta   90.00
_cell.angle_gamma   90.00
#
_symmetry.space_group_name_H-M   'P 1'
#
loop_
_entity.id
_entity.type
_entity.pdbx_description
1 polymer ?
#
loop_
_entity_poly.entity_id
_entity_poly.type
_entity_poly.pdbx_seq_one_letter_code
_entity_poly.pdbx_strand_id
1 'polypeptide(L)' 'MTKKEKAGLSLINGHSGKKRVYETYMQTNPDMAQKYLEFIAKNQDAQYIKWNNTKKKFTA' A
#
# COMPACT_ATOMS: atom_id res chain seq x y z
N MET A 1 -6.52 -13.27 -0.02
CA MET A 1 -5.80 -12.26 0.78
C MET A 1 -4.87 -12.92 1.79
N THR A 2 -3.59 -12.57 1.75
CA THR A 2 -2.56 -13.04 2.69
C THR A 2 -2.67 -12.36 4.07
N LYS A 3 -2.01 -12.91 5.10
CA LYS A 3 -1.98 -12.31 6.45
C LYS A 3 -1.41 -10.87 6.41
N LYS A 4 -0.42 -10.62 5.55
CA LYS A 4 0.20 -9.29 5.36
C LYS A 4 -0.77 -8.31 4.70
N GLU A 5 -1.50 -8.75 3.68
CA GLU A 5 -2.51 -7.92 3.03
C GLU A 5 -3.63 -7.51 4.00
N LYS A 6 -4.11 -8.43 4.84
CA LYS A 6 -5.11 -8.13 5.87
C LYS A 6 -4.60 -7.10 6.88
N ALA A 7 -3.34 -7.21 7.31
CA ALA A 7 -2.72 -6.24 8.21
C ALA A 7 -2.59 -4.85 7.55
N GLY A 8 -2.13 -4.81 6.29
CA GLY A 8 -2.09 -3.58 5.49
C GLY A 8 -3.48 -2.96 5.33
N LEU A 9 -4.51 -3.77 5.08
CA LEU A 9 -5.90 -3.34 4.95
C LEU A 9 -6.43 -2.70 6.23
N SER A 10 -6.14 -3.30 7.38
CA SER A 10 -6.49 -2.73 8.69
C SER A 10 -5.85 -1.35 8.89
N LEU A 11 -4.56 -1.22 8.54
CA LEU A 11 -3.81 0.03 8.67
C LEU A 11 -4.32 1.14 7.74
N ILE A 12 -4.65 0.82 6.48
CA ILE A 12 -5.20 1.83 5.56
C ILE A 12 -6.61 2.25 5.96
N ASN A 13 -7.42 1.37 6.54
CA ASN A 13 -8.77 1.73 6.98
C ASN A 13 -8.76 2.80 8.08
N GLY A 14 -7.70 2.85 8.90
CA GLY A 14 -7.47 3.92 9.88
C GLY A 14 -6.81 5.18 9.32
N HIS A 15 -6.39 5.20 8.05
CA HIS A 15 -5.62 6.30 7.45
C HIS A 15 -6.16 6.68 6.06
N SER A 16 -7.01 7.71 6.02
CA SER A 16 -7.74 8.17 4.82
C SER A 16 -6.84 8.37 3.58
N GLY A 17 -5.67 8.99 3.76
CA GLY A 17 -4.70 9.17 2.67
C GLY A 17 -4.21 7.85 2.05
N LYS A 18 -3.78 6.90 2.88
CA LYS A 18 -3.33 5.57 2.43
C LYS A 18 -4.48 4.77 1.82
N LYS A 19 -5.69 4.88 2.38
CA LYS A 19 -6.91 4.27 1.82
C LYS A 19 -7.18 4.74 0.40
N ARG A 20 -7.19 6.06 0.17
CA ARG A 20 -7.44 6.64 -1.15
C ARG A 20 -6.43 6.18 -2.19
N VAL A 21 -5.15 6.10 -1.82
CA VAL A 21 -4.08 5.60 -2.72
C VAL A 21 -4.31 4.13 -3.06
N TYR A 22 -4.63 3.30 -2.06
CA TYR A 22 -4.94 1.89 -2.28
C TYR A 22 -6.16 1.69 -3.21
N GLU A 23 -7.25 2.43 -2.98
CA GLU A 23 -8.46 2.36 -3.82
C GLU A 23 -8.17 2.81 -5.27
N THR A 24 -7.34 3.84 -5.43
CA THR A 24 -6.87 4.29 -6.75
C THR A 24 -6.09 3.19 -7.47
N TYR A 25 -5.18 2.51 -6.76
CA TYR A 25 -4.46 1.38 -7.34
C TYR A 25 -5.37 0.18 -7.60
N MET A 26 -6.35 -0.11 -6.75
CA MET A 26 -7.33 -1.17 -7.01
C MET A 26 -8.07 -0.98 -8.34
N GLN A 27 -8.37 0.27 -8.71
CA GLN A 27 -9.05 0.59 -9.96
C GLN A 27 -8.12 0.60 -11.18
N THR A 28 -6.86 1.00 -11.01
CA THR A 28 -5.93 1.25 -12.13
C THR A 28 -4.90 0.15 -12.33
N ASN A 29 -4.43 -0.47 -11.25
CA ASN A 29 -3.41 -1.50 -11.24
C ASN A 29 -3.51 -2.38 -9.96
N PRO A 30 -4.33 -3.44 -9.98
CA PRO A 30 -4.55 -4.32 -8.83
C PRO A 30 -3.26 -4.93 -8.24
N ASP A 31 -2.26 -5.24 -9.07
CA ASP A 31 -0.97 -5.75 -8.61
C ASP A 31 -0.21 -4.72 -7.76
N MET A 32 -0.29 -3.44 -8.13
CA MET A 32 0.30 -2.35 -7.38
C MET A 32 -0.44 -2.14 -6.05
N ALA A 33 -1.76 -2.33 -6.02
CA ALA A 33 -2.56 -2.28 -4.81
C ALA A 33 -2.13 -3.37 -3.80
N GLN A 34 -1.90 -4.59 -4.28
CA GLN A 34 -1.40 -5.68 -3.44
C GLN A 34 -0.02 -5.37 -2.85
N LYS A 35 0.93 -4.92 -3.69
CA LYS A 35 2.28 -4.53 -3.24
C LYS A 35 2.25 -3.37 -2.24
N TYR A 36 1.27 -2.48 -2.37
CA TYR A 36 1.08 -1.34 -1.47
C TYR A 36 0.63 -1.80 -0.08
N LEU A 37 -0.31 -2.75 0.01
CA LEU A 37 -0.72 -3.35 1.28
C LEU A 37 0.46 -4.05 1.97
N GLU A 38 1.25 -4.82 1.23
CA GLU A 38 2.42 -5.49 1.79
C GLU A 38 3.47 -4.49 2.28
N PHE A 39 3.66 -3.37 1.58
CA PHE A 39 4.58 -2.32 1.98
C PHE A 39 4.13 -1.64 3.27
N ILE A 40 2.85 -1.26 3.37
CA ILE A 40 2.28 -0.63 4.57
C ILE A 40 2.33 -1.56 5.76
N ALA A 41 2.00 -2.84 5.57
CA ALA A 41 2.06 -3.83 6.64
C ALA A 41 3.46 -3.95 7.26
N LYS A 42 4.52 -3.72 6.47
CA LYS A 42 5.92 -3.73 6.91
C LYS A 42 6.42 -2.37 7.40
N ASN A 43 5.84 -1.27 6.93
CA ASN A 43 6.29 0.10 7.18
C ASN A 43 5.11 0.94 7.70
N GLN A 44 4.67 0.65 8.92
CA GLN A 44 3.43 1.21 9.48
C GLN A 44 3.51 2.73 9.61
N ASP A 45 4.68 3.26 9.98
CA ASP A 45 4.96 4.68 10.20
C ASP A 45 5.31 5.44 8.91
N ALA A 46 5.34 4.78 7.75
CA ALA A 46 5.65 5.43 6.49
C ALA A 46 4.59 6.48 6.12
N GLN A 47 5.03 7.72 5.90
CA GLN A 47 4.15 8.84 5.51
C GLN A 47 4.27 9.16 4.01
N TYR A 48 5.50 9.27 3.48
CA TYR A 48 5.77 9.69 2.11
C TYR A 48 6.01 8.51 1.15
N ILE A 49 5.04 7.60 1.09
CA ILE A 49 5.15 6.40 0.27
C ILE A 49 5.10 6.76 -1.22
N LYS A 50 6.16 6.44 -1.96
CA LYS A 50 6.27 6.63 -3.41
C LYS A 50 6.62 5.32 -4.11
N TRP A 51 6.05 5.12 -5.30
CA TRP A 51 6.45 4.03 -6.18
C TRP A 51 7.75 4.37 -6.91
N ASN A 52 8.78 3.53 -6.75
CA ASN A 52 10.01 3.64 -7.50
C ASN A 52 9.93 2.80 -8.78
N ASN A 53 9.81 3.46 -9.94
CA ASN A 53 9.69 2.79 -11.24
C ASN A 53 10.92 1.97 -11.64
N THR A 54 12.12 2.39 -11.22
CA THR A 54 13.38 1.71 -11.53
C THR A 54 13.52 0.44 -10.68
N LYS A 55 13.26 0.54 -9.37
CA LYS A 55 13.39 -0.57 -8.42
C LYS A 55 12.12 -1.44 -8.34
N LYS A 56 11.05 -1.06 -9.04
CA LYS A 56 9.73 -1.71 -9.06
C LYS A 56 9.21 -2.03 -7.65
N LYS A 57 9.39 -1.09 -6.71
CA LYS A 57 8.95 -1.22 -5.31
C LYS A 57 8.56 0.12 -4.71
N PHE A 58 7.79 0.07 -3.63
CA PHE A 58 7.51 1.25 -2.81
C PHE A 58 8.71 1.62 -1.94
N THR A 59 8.88 2.92 -1.72
CA THR A 59 9.86 3.53 -0.83
C THR A 59 9.14 4.55 0.04
N ALA A 60 9.54 4.67 1.31
CA ALA A 60 9.07 5.70 2.23
C ALA A 60 10.13 6.78 2.39
#